data_AF-A0A1H9BHC9-F1
#
_entry.id   AF-A0A1H9BHC9-F1
#
_cell.length_a   1.000
_cell.length_b   1.000
_cell.length_c   1.000
_cell.angle_alpha   90.00
_cell.angle_beta   90.00
_cell.angle_gamma   90.00
#
_symmetry.space_group_name_H-M   'P 1'
#
loop_
_entity.id
_entity.type
_entity.pdbx_description
1 polymer ?
#
loop_
_entity_poly.entity_id
_entity_poly.type
_entity_poly.pdbx_seq_one_letter_code
_entity_poly.pdbx_strand_id
1 'polypeptide(L)'
;MSMEDVLEKSDKSCPLIVVDNQVVDLSEFLRWHPGGLAVLLANLGRDASADFHHVSAHARPGVRKKLRQLVVAEIDDVPLPEAWISLAELLDYVRLVRNSFAVQFDTERNPVHDLIYLGQSCCHMLDDHVRALLLRFSALLDRTADPVLLQQLDNLSTDAQALVEVSLAKADAITAASHARWIQQHCVTLLDDVLACSTAAARALRTSRAETAHHVEQAISLIEHWIHNTTEAMRNDA
;
A
#
# COMPACT_ATOMS: atom_id res chain seq x y z
N MET A 1 1.11 -4.28 21.85
CA MET A 1 1.64 -4.76 20.54
C MET A 1 1.97 -3.53 19.73
N SER A 2 3.09 -3.48 19.00
CA SER A 2 3.38 -2.28 18.20
C SER A 2 2.62 -2.28 16.86
N MET A 3 2.43 -1.11 16.27
CA MET A 3 1.82 -1.01 14.93
C MET A 3 2.68 -1.75 13.88
N GLU A 4 4.00 -1.69 14.03
CA GLU A 4 4.94 -2.40 13.18
C GLU A 4 4.76 -3.93 13.29
N ASP A 5 4.43 -4.46 14.48
CA ASP A 5 4.17 -5.89 14.65
C ASP A 5 2.86 -6.33 13.98
N VAL A 6 1.81 -5.52 14.07
CA VAL A 6 0.52 -5.80 13.39
C VAL A 6 0.75 -5.84 11.89
N LEU A 7 1.46 -4.84 11.37
CA LEU A 7 1.79 -4.71 9.96
C LEU A 7 2.51 -5.95 9.39
N GLU A 8 3.55 -6.43 10.07
CA GLU A 8 4.36 -7.57 9.60
C GLU A 8 3.66 -8.91 9.74
N LYS A 9 2.88 -9.08 10.81
CA LYS A 9 2.17 -10.34 11.07
C LYS A 9 0.90 -10.48 10.26
N SER A 10 0.34 -9.36 9.78
CA SER A 10 -0.98 -9.39 9.19
C SER A 10 -0.95 -9.87 7.75
N ASP A 11 -1.61 -10.99 7.50
CA ASP A 11 -1.87 -11.51 6.16
C ASP A 11 -3.22 -12.24 6.11
N LYS A 12 -3.51 -12.97 5.03
CA LYS A 12 -4.77 -13.73 4.91
C LYS A 12 -4.91 -14.86 5.93
N SER A 13 -3.80 -15.37 6.46
CA SER A 13 -3.74 -16.44 7.47
C SER A 13 -3.77 -15.91 8.90
N CYS A 14 -3.35 -14.65 9.10
CA CYS A 14 -3.39 -13.91 10.34
C CYS A 14 -4.01 -12.52 10.08
N PRO A 15 -5.33 -12.42 9.84
CA PRO A 15 -5.96 -11.19 9.35
C PRO A 15 -6.20 -10.19 10.49
N LEU A 16 -5.21 -9.34 10.74
CA LEU A 16 -5.26 -8.33 11.80
C LEU A 16 -5.57 -6.95 11.23
N ILE A 17 -6.36 -6.17 11.95
CA ILE A 17 -6.53 -4.73 11.74
C ILE A 17 -6.47 -4.00 13.07
N VAL A 18 -6.23 -2.69 13.05
CA VAL A 18 -6.38 -1.83 14.23
C VAL A 18 -7.64 -0.99 14.08
N VAL A 19 -8.43 -0.89 15.16
CA VAL A 19 -9.56 0.04 15.28
C VAL A 19 -9.53 0.65 16.68
N ASP A 20 -9.44 1.97 16.78
CA ASP A 20 -9.39 2.73 18.03
C ASP A 20 -8.30 2.21 18.98
N ASN A 21 -7.08 2.02 18.46
CA ASN A 21 -5.92 1.42 19.14
C ASN A 21 -6.11 -0.05 19.60
N GLN A 22 -7.20 -0.71 19.21
CA GLN A 22 -7.44 -2.12 19.51
C GLN A 22 -7.03 -2.99 18.32
N VAL A 23 -6.22 -4.02 18.57
CA VAL A 23 -5.88 -5.02 17.56
C VAL A 23 -7.02 -6.03 17.47
N VAL A 24 -7.61 -6.14 16.29
CA VAL A 24 -8.78 -6.96 16.00
C VAL A 24 -8.37 -8.13 15.10
N ASP A 25 -8.66 -9.35 15.54
CA ASP A 25 -8.47 -10.57 14.75
C ASP A 25 -9.74 -10.91 13.97
N LEU A 26 -9.63 -10.91 12.64
CA LEU A 26 -10.73 -11.15 11.72
C LEU A 26 -10.85 -12.62 11.29
N SER A 27 -10.04 -13.54 11.83
CA SER A 27 -9.94 -14.94 11.36
C SER A 27 -11.31 -15.62 11.25
N GLU A 28 -12.15 -15.45 12.27
CA GLU A 28 -13.50 -16.03 12.31
C GLU A 28 -14.58 -15.12 11.69
N PHE A 29 -14.22 -13.94 11.18
CA PHE A 29 -15.17 -12.92 10.72
C PHE A 29 -15.03 -12.53 9.25
N LEU A 30 -13.89 -12.81 8.61
CA LEU A 30 -13.58 -12.41 7.22
C LEU A 30 -14.73 -12.66 6.23
N ARG A 31 -15.37 -13.84 6.30
CA ARG A 31 -16.45 -14.25 5.38
C ARG A 31 -17.85 -13.79 5.78
N TRP A 32 -17.99 -13.25 6.99
CA TRP A 32 -19.29 -12.87 7.57
C TRP A 32 -19.51 -11.36 7.60
N HIS A 33 -18.52 -10.59 7.18
CA HIS A 33 -18.62 -9.14 7.14
C HIS A 33 -19.66 -8.69 6.10
N PRO A 34 -20.71 -7.95 6.50
CA PRO A 34 -21.75 -7.51 5.57
C PRO A 34 -21.25 -6.60 4.44
N GLY A 35 -20.15 -5.87 4.65
CA GLY A 35 -19.50 -5.07 3.60
C GLY A 35 -18.65 -5.89 2.62
N GLY A 36 -18.61 -7.21 2.79
CA GLY A 36 -17.86 -8.14 1.94
C GLY A 36 -16.43 -8.41 2.42
N LEU A 37 -15.82 -9.44 1.83
CA LEU A 37 -14.46 -9.88 2.12
C LEU A 37 -13.41 -8.88 1.61
N ALA A 38 -13.62 -8.33 0.41
CA ALA A 38 -12.67 -7.48 -0.29
C ALA A 38 -12.23 -6.26 0.54
N VAL A 39 -13.17 -5.58 1.22
CA VAL A 39 -12.86 -4.42 2.05
C VAL A 39 -12.04 -4.78 3.29
N LEU A 40 -12.24 -5.96 3.88
CA LEU A 40 -11.42 -6.42 4.98
C LEU A 40 -10.01 -6.79 4.52
N LEU A 41 -9.89 -7.48 3.39
CA LEU A 41 -8.59 -7.83 2.80
C LEU A 41 -7.76 -6.59 2.44
N ALA A 42 -8.40 -5.53 1.95
CA ALA A 42 -7.75 -4.25 1.67
C ALA A 42 -7.18 -3.59 2.94
N ASN A 43 -7.80 -3.86 4.10
CA ASN A 43 -7.47 -3.25 5.38
C ASN A 43 -6.49 -4.04 6.25
N LEU A 44 -6.03 -5.22 5.81
CA LEU A 44 -5.12 -6.04 6.62
C LEU A 44 -3.81 -5.29 6.92
N GLY A 45 -3.40 -5.34 8.19
CA GLY A 45 -2.18 -4.72 8.70
C GLY A 45 -2.24 -3.21 8.85
N ARG A 46 -3.44 -2.62 8.74
CA ARG A 46 -3.66 -1.16 8.80
C ARG A 46 -4.32 -0.70 10.09
N ASP A 47 -4.20 0.59 10.35
CA ASP A 47 -5.14 1.30 11.21
C ASP A 47 -6.39 1.68 10.42
N ALA A 48 -7.41 0.83 10.54
CA ALA A 48 -8.68 0.97 9.86
C ALA A 48 -9.67 1.84 10.65
N SER A 49 -9.23 2.61 11.66
CA SER A 49 -10.12 3.42 12.50
C SER A 49 -10.94 4.42 11.69
N ALA A 50 -10.28 5.20 10.83
CA ALA A 50 -10.95 6.20 9.99
C ALA A 50 -11.99 5.55 9.06
N ASP A 51 -11.60 4.46 8.38
CA ASP A 51 -12.47 3.67 7.50
C ASP A 51 -13.67 3.09 8.27
N PHE A 52 -13.43 2.56 9.47
CA PHE A 52 -14.47 1.99 10.33
C PHE A 52 -15.51 3.03 10.74
N HIS A 53 -15.08 4.22 11.16
CA HIS A 53 -15.99 5.29 11.61
C HIS A 53 -16.70 6.01 10.46
N HIS A 54 -16.15 5.97 9.25
CA HIS A 54 -16.80 6.55 8.07
C HIS A 54 -18.12 5.82 7.71
N VAL A 55 -18.22 4.53 8.04
CA VAL A 55 -19.42 3.73 7.79
C VAL A 55 -20.44 3.91 8.91
N SER A 56 -21.50 4.66 8.66
CA SER A 56 -22.54 4.98 9.65
C SER A 56 -23.17 3.75 10.33
N ALA A 57 -23.29 2.62 9.62
CA ALA A 57 -23.81 1.37 10.16
C ALA A 57 -22.94 0.79 11.30
N HIS A 58 -21.64 1.12 11.36
CA HIS A 58 -20.73 0.66 12.41
C HIS A 58 -20.94 1.37 13.76
N ALA A 59 -21.66 2.49 13.80
CA ALA A 59 -22.04 3.16 15.05
C ALA A 59 -23.07 2.34 15.87
N ARG A 60 -23.72 1.33 15.26
CA ARG A 60 -24.76 0.54 15.93
C ARG A 60 -24.17 -0.26 17.11
N PRO A 61 -24.85 -0.30 18.27
CA PRO A 61 -24.34 -1.00 19.46
C PRO A 61 -24.01 -2.48 19.24
N GLY A 62 -24.77 -3.16 18.38
CA GLY A 62 -24.51 -4.56 18.02
C GLY A 62 -23.18 -4.76 17.28
N VAL A 63 -22.82 -3.84 16.39
CA VAL A 63 -21.55 -3.88 15.65
C VAL A 63 -20.39 -3.61 16.60
N ARG A 64 -20.49 -2.57 17.43
CA ARG A 64 -19.48 -2.27 18.46
C ARG A 64 -19.29 -3.43 19.45
N LYS A 65 -20.37 -4.13 19.81
CA LYS A 65 -20.30 -5.33 20.65
C LYS A 65 -19.56 -6.47 19.94
N LYS A 66 -19.84 -6.72 18.65
CA LYS A 66 -19.13 -7.73 17.87
C LYS A 66 -17.65 -7.39 17.71
N LEU A 67 -17.31 -6.13 17.43
CA LEU A 67 -15.91 -5.67 17.35
C LEU A 67 -15.13 -6.01 18.61
N ARG A 68 -15.67 -5.67 19.79
CA ARG A 68 -15.03 -5.99 21.09
C ARG A 68 -14.80 -7.48 21.33
N GLN A 69 -15.61 -8.37 20.72
CA GLN A 69 -15.41 -9.82 20.84
C GLN A 69 -14.24 -10.32 19.99
N LEU A 70 -13.78 -9.53 19.02
CA LEU A 70 -12.69 -9.86 18.10
C LEU A 70 -11.36 -9.20 18.53
N VAL A 71 -11.36 -8.39 19.59
CA VAL A 71 -10.14 -7.74 20.09
C VAL A 71 -9.23 -8.76 20.76
N VAL A 72 -7.96 -8.78 20.34
CA VAL A 72 -6.93 -9.72 20.84
C VAL A 72 -5.77 -9.03 21.54
N ALA A 73 -5.57 -7.73 21.29
CA ALA A 73 -4.54 -6.93 21.95
C ALA A 73 -4.88 -5.43 21.84
N GLU A 74 -4.06 -4.60 22.48
CA GLU A 74 -4.06 -3.14 22.30
C GLU A 74 -2.70 -2.71 21.74
N ILE A 75 -2.72 -1.60 21.00
CA ILE A 75 -1.51 -0.95 20.50
C ILE A 75 -0.80 -0.25 21.66
N ASP A 76 0.53 -0.40 21.70
CA ASP A 76 1.34 0.26 22.72
C ASP A 76 1.35 1.78 22.45
N ASP A 77 0.87 2.58 23.40
CA ASP A 77 0.82 4.05 23.32
C ASP A 77 2.21 4.66 23.57
N VAL A 78 3.06 4.60 22.54
CA VAL A 78 4.40 5.19 22.56
C VAL A 78 4.35 6.51 21.78
N PRO A 79 4.62 7.66 22.43
CA PRO A 79 4.66 8.95 21.73
C PRO A 79 5.70 8.95 20.60
N LEU A 80 5.25 9.26 19.39
CA LEU A 80 6.10 9.44 18.22
C LEU A 80 6.30 10.92 17.89
N PRO A 81 7.43 11.32 17.29
CA PRO A 81 7.61 12.66 16.75
C PRO A 81 6.54 13.00 15.69
N GLU A 82 6.10 14.25 15.61
CA GLU A 82 5.05 14.70 14.66
C GLU A 82 5.36 14.36 13.20
N ALA A 83 6.61 14.56 12.77
CA ALA A 83 7.07 14.20 11.43
C ALA A 83 6.83 12.71 11.11
N TRP A 84 6.83 11.86 12.13
CA TRP A 84 6.56 10.43 12.01
C TRP A 84 5.09 10.06 12.03
N ILE A 85 4.24 10.81 12.73
CA ILE A 85 2.79 10.64 12.64
C ILE A 85 2.36 10.83 11.19
N SER A 86 2.84 11.91 10.56
CA SER A 86 2.57 12.19 9.16
C SER A 86 3.08 11.07 8.23
N LEU A 87 4.28 10.53 8.48
CA LEU A 87 4.79 9.42 7.68
C LEU A 87 3.95 8.14 7.89
N ALA A 88 3.58 7.81 9.13
CA ALA A 88 2.79 6.63 9.46
C ALA A 88 1.43 6.65 8.76
N GLU A 89 0.75 7.80 8.72
CA GLU A 89 -0.49 7.98 7.96
C GLU A 89 -0.28 7.69 6.46
N LEU A 90 0.80 8.21 5.87
CA LEU A 90 1.11 7.93 4.46
C LEU A 90 1.38 6.45 4.24
N LEU A 91 2.17 5.80 5.10
CA LEU A 91 2.48 4.37 4.99
C LEU A 91 1.24 3.49 5.14
N ASP A 92 0.29 3.90 5.97
CA ASP A 92 -0.99 3.23 6.12
C ASP A 92 -1.81 3.27 4.81
N TYR A 93 -1.85 4.42 4.13
CA TYR A 93 -2.47 4.51 2.79
C TYR A 93 -1.69 3.73 1.72
N VAL A 94 -0.35 3.73 1.77
CA VAL A 94 0.49 2.93 0.87
C VAL A 94 0.20 1.43 1.04
N ARG A 95 -0.02 0.97 2.28
CA ARG A 95 -0.45 -0.40 2.57
C ARG A 95 -1.84 -0.69 1.99
N LEU A 96 -2.78 0.25 2.06
CA LEU A 96 -4.10 0.11 1.43
C LEU A 96 -3.98 -0.10 -0.08
N VAL A 97 -3.16 0.71 -0.75
CA VAL A 97 -2.91 0.61 -2.20
C VAL A 97 -2.29 -0.74 -2.53
N ARG A 98 -1.27 -1.16 -1.78
CA ARG A 98 -0.63 -2.49 -1.91
C ARG A 98 -1.66 -3.60 -1.80
N ASN A 99 -2.50 -3.58 -0.78
CA ASN A 99 -3.52 -4.60 -0.58
C ASN A 99 -4.59 -4.55 -1.70
N SER A 100 -4.89 -3.37 -2.22
CA SER A 100 -5.85 -3.19 -3.31
C SER A 100 -5.41 -3.87 -4.60
N PHE A 101 -4.12 -3.84 -4.95
CA PHE A 101 -3.60 -4.64 -6.08
C PHE A 101 -3.89 -6.15 -5.92
N ALA A 102 -3.75 -6.67 -4.70
CA ALA A 102 -4.01 -8.09 -4.41
C ALA A 102 -5.52 -8.43 -4.39
N VAL A 103 -6.39 -7.47 -4.05
CA VAL A 103 -7.84 -7.65 -4.03
C VAL A 103 -8.47 -7.48 -5.41
N GLN A 104 -7.92 -6.59 -6.23
CA GLN A 104 -8.47 -6.27 -7.55
C GLN A 104 -8.12 -7.29 -8.62
N PHE A 105 -6.98 -7.98 -8.51
CA PHE A 105 -6.54 -9.00 -9.45
C PHE A 105 -7.26 -10.33 -9.21
N ASP A 106 -7.87 -10.88 -10.26
CA ASP A 106 -8.64 -12.12 -10.19
C ASP A 106 -8.51 -12.91 -11.49
N THR A 107 -7.81 -14.04 -11.42
CA THR A 107 -7.53 -14.87 -12.61
C THR A 107 -8.78 -15.47 -13.25
N GLU A 108 -9.93 -15.47 -12.57
CA GLU A 108 -11.21 -15.92 -13.12
C GLU A 108 -11.98 -14.79 -13.81
N ARG A 109 -11.58 -13.53 -13.61
CA ARG A 109 -12.20 -12.35 -14.22
C ARG A 109 -11.73 -12.18 -15.66
N ASN A 110 -12.50 -11.42 -16.44
CA ASN A 110 -12.08 -10.97 -17.75
C ASN A 110 -10.74 -10.19 -17.63
N PRO A 111 -9.65 -10.63 -18.28
CA PRO A 111 -8.34 -10.01 -18.15
C PRO A 111 -8.29 -8.56 -18.64
N VAL A 112 -9.19 -8.15 -19.53
CA VAL A 112 -9.33 -6.75 -19.96
C VAL A 112 -9.80 -5.88 -18.80
N HIS A 113 -10.73 -6.36 -17.97
CA HIS A 113 -11.18 -5.62 -16.79
C HIS A 113 -10.08 -5.52 -15.73
N ASP A 114 -9.34 -6.61 -15.51
CA ASP A 114 -8.20 -6.61 -14.60
C ASP A 114 -7.13 -5.61 -15.05
N LEU A 115 -6.82 -5.57 -16.35
CA LEU A 115 -5.88 -4.59 -16.88
C LEU A 115 -6.35 -3.15 -16.65
N ILE A 116 -7.64 -2.86 -16.82
CA ILE A 116 -8.20 -1.53 -16.54
C ILE A 116 -8.01 -1.18 -15.06
N TYR A 117 -8.43 -2.07 -14.15
CA TYR A 117 -8.37 -1.81 -12.71
C TYR A 117 -6.94 -1.67 -12.22
N LEU A 118 -6.05 -2.57 -12.63
CA LEU A 118 -4.65 -2.54 -12.20
C LEU A 118 -3.88 -1.40 -12.85
N GLY A 119 -4.20 -1.06 -14.11
CA GLY A 119 -3.68 0.12 -14.78
C GLY A 119 -4.03 1.40 -14.05
N GLN A 120 -5.31 1.57 -13.67
CA GLN A 120 -5.78 2.71 -12.87
C GLN A 120 -5.09 2.76 -11.50
N SER A 121 -5.00 1.63 -10.80
CA SER A 121 -4.31 1.54 -9.52
C SER A 121 -2.82 1.82 -9.62
N CYS A 122 -2.17 1.41 -10.72
CA CYS A 122 -0.77 1.75 -11.02
C CYS A 122 -0.59 3.26 -11.18
N CYS A 123 -1.42 3.91 -12.00
CA CYS A 123 -1.34 5.36 -12.20
C CYS A 123 -1.56 6.12 -10.89
N HIS A 124 -2.60 5.77 -10.13
CA HIS A 124 -2.86 6.35 -8.81
C HIS A 124 -1.70 6.13 -7.83
N MET A 125 -1.11 4.93 -7.82
CA MET A 125 0.07 4.63 -7.01
C MET A 125 1.24 5.54 -7.39
N LEU A 126 1.53 5.73 -8.67
CA LEU A 126 2.64 6.55 -9.16
C LEU A 126 2.43 8.03 -8.87
N ASP A 127 1.26 8.56 -9.25
CA ASP A 127 0.95 9.99 -9.21
C ASP A 127 0.84 10.52 -7.78
N ASP A 128 0.17 9.76 -6.91
CA ASP A 128 -0.13 10.21 -5.55
C ASP A 128 0.85 9.63 -4.53
N HIS A 129 1.01 8.31 -4.49
CA HIS A 129 1.66 7.64 -3.36
C HIS A 129 3.19 7.58 -3.47
N VAL A 130 3.74 7.15 -4.61
CA VAL A 130 5.19 7.11 -4.84
C VAL A 130 5.76 8.52 -4.81
N ARG A 131 5.07 9.48 -5.43
CA ARG A 131 5.42 10.90 -5.34
C ARG A 131 5.42 11.41 -3.90
N ALA A 132 4.33 11.18 -3.15
CA ALA A 132 4.26 11.61 -1.75
C ALA A 132 5.35 10.98 -0.89
N LEU A 133 5.68 9.71 -1.11
CA LEU A 133 6.78 9.02 -0.43
C LEU A 133 8.12 9.70 -0.71
N LEU A 134 8.46 9.96 -1.98
CA LEU A 134 9.71 10.64 -2.34
C LEU A 134 9.83 12.03 -1.68
N LEU A 135 8.73 12.79 -1.67
CA LEU A 135 8.68 14.11 -1.04
C LEU A 135 8.87 14.03 0.48
N ARG A 136 8.15 13.14 1.16
CA ARG A 136 8.20 13.01 2.62
C ARG A 136 9.49 12.37 3.11
N PHE A 137 10.00 11.35 2.42
CA PHE A 137 11.30 10.76 2.73
C PHE A 137 12.43 11.78 2.57
N SER A 138 12.41 12.57 1.50
CA SER A 138 13.37 13.66 1.34
C SER A 138 13.28 14.70 2.45
N ALA A 139 12.06 15.10 2.82
CA ALA A 139 11.85 16.04 3.93
C ALA A 139 12.35 15.50 5.27
N LEU A 140 12.17 14.19 5.55
CA LEU A 140 12.69 13.54 6.76
C LEU A 140 14.23 13.51 6.82
N LEU A 141 14.87 13.58 5.66
CA LEU A 141 16.32 13.69 5.51
C LEU A 141 16.78 15.15 5.43
N ASP A 142 15.92 16.12 5.78
CA ASP A 142 16.19 17.55 5.73
C ASP A 142 16.64 18.04 4.33
N ARG A 143 16.10 17.44 3.26
CA ARG A 143 16.39 17.80 1.85
C ARG A 143 15.16 17.90 0.97
N THR A 144 15.33 18.48 -0.21
CA THR A 144 14.30 18.47 -1.27
C THR A 144 14.39 17.18 -2.06
N ALA A 145 13.25 16.68 -2.55
CA ALA A 145 13.23 15.55 -3.47
C ALA A 145 13.96 15.91 -4.78
N ASP A 146 14.62 14.91 -5.38
CA ASP A 146 15.34 15.09 -6.64
C ASP A 146 14.36 15.43 -7.78
N PRO A 147 14.45 16.61 -8.40
CA PRO A 147 13.55 17.01 -9.47
C PRO A 147 13.68 16.13 -10.73
N VAL A 148 14.85 15.54 -10.99
CA VAL A 148 15.05 14.62 -12.11
C VAL A 148 14.28 13.33 -11.87
N LEU A 149 14.36 12.78 -10.67
CA LEU A 149 13.62 11.58 -10.29
C LEU A 149 12.10 11.80 -10.35
N LEU A 150 11.62 12.95 -9.86
CA LEU A 150 10.20 13.30 -9.96
C LEU A 150 9.74 13.41 -11.43
N GLN A 151 10.56 13.98 -12.31
CA GLN A 151 10.24 14.06 -13.73
C GLN A 151 10.25 12.67 -14.41
N GLN A 152 11.15 11.77 -14.00
CA GLN A 152 11.16 10.38 -14.47
C GLN A 152 9.88 9.65 -14.05
N LEU A 153 9.41 9.87 -12.82
CA LEU A 153 8.14 9.34 -12.33
C LEU A 153 6.94 9.85 -13.15
N ASP A 154 6.89 11.15 -13.48
CA ASP A 154 5.85 11.73 -14.32
C ASP A 154 5.80 11.11 -15.72
N ASN A 155 6.98 10.92 -16.32
CA ASN A 155 7.09 10.28 -17.63
C ASN A 155 6.62 8.82 -17.55
N LEU A 156 7.05 8.09 -16.51
CA LEU A 156 6.64 6.69 -16.31
C LEU A 156 5.13 6.56 -16.12
N SER A 157 4.49 7.47 -15.38
CA SER A 157 3.03 7.48 -15.23
C SER A 157 2.33 7.68 -16.58
N THR A 158 2.82 8.62 -17.39
CA THR A 158 2.30 8.87 -18.75
C THR A 158 2.46 7.64 -19.65
N ASP A 159 3.63 7.00 -19.62
CA ASP A 159 3.92 5.80 -20.41
C ASP A 159 3.04 4.63 -19.95
N ALA A 160 2.79 4.47 -18.64
CA ALA A 160 1.94 3.42 -18.08
C ALA A 160 0.49 3.56 -18.55
N GLN A 161 -0.04 4.79 -18.59
CA GLN A 161 -1.37 5.07 -19.14
C GLN A 161 -1.44 4.70 -20.62
N ALA A 162 -0.45 5.11 -21.41
CA ALA A 162 -0.41 4.79 -22.84
C ALA A 162 -0.36 3.29 -23.11
N LEU A 163 0.42 2.52 -22.33
CA LEU A 163 0.51 1.07 -22.47
C LEU A 163 -0.86 0.38 -22.24
N VAL A 164 -1.61 0.83 -21.24
CA VAL A 164 -2.95 0.32 -20.96
C VAL A 164 -3.86 0.59 -22.15
N GLU A 165 -3.93 1.82 -22.65
CA GLU A 165 -4.78 2.19 -23.79
C GLU A 165 -4.43 1.39 -25.06
N VAL A 166 -3.14 1.23 -25.38
CA VAL A 166 -2.69 0.42 -26.52
C VAL A 166 -3.11 -1.04 -26.38
N SER A 167 -3.01 -1.59 -25.16
CA SER A 167 -3.39 -2.97 -24.87
C SER A 167 -4.91 -3.17 -24.99
N LEU A 168 -5.71 -2.21 -24.51
CA LEU A 168 -7.16 -2.24 -24.62
C LEU A 168 -7.64 -2.12 -26.07
N ALA A 169 -6.99 -1.27 -26.88
CA ALA A 169 -7.32 -1.11 -28.29
C ALA A 169 -7.10 -2.40 -29.11
N LYS A 170 -6.15 -3.24 -28.72
CA LYS A 170 -5.91 -4.55 -29.35
C LYS A 170 -6.97 -5.60 -28.98
N ALA A 171 -7.72 -5.39 -27.90
CA ALA A 171 -8.74 -6.30 -27.36
C ALA A 171 -8.26 -7.76 -27.19
N ASP A 172 -6.96 -7.97 -26.99
CA ASP A 172 -6.36 -9.29 -26.86
C ASP A 172 -6.31 -9.72 -25.38
N ALA A 173 -7.07 -10.77 -25.06
CA ALA A 173 -7.17 -11.31 -23.71
C ALA A 173 -5.83 -11.84 -23.18
N ILE A 174 -4.96 -12.37 -24.05
CA ILE A 174 -3.67 -12.94 -23.67
C ILE A 174 -2.70 -11.82 -23.24
N THR A 175 -2.55 -10.80 -24.08
CA THR A 175 -1.75 -9.61 -23.79
C THR A 175 -2.28 -8.89 -22.55
N ALA A 176 -3.60 -8.71 -22.44
CA ALA A 176 -4.21 -8.08 -21.27
C ALA A 176 -3.92 -8.86 -19.97
N ALA A 177 -4.02 -10.20 -20.00
CA ALA A 177 -3.71 -11.04 -18.85
C ALA A 177 -2.22 -10.96 -18.46
N SER A 178 -1.33 -10.93 -19.46
CA SER A 178 0.11 -10.82 -19.25
C SER A 178 0.47 -9.47 -18.59
N HIS A 179 -0.03 -8.37 -19.15
CA HIS A 179 0.21 -7.02 -18.61
C HIS A 179 -0.43 -6.84 -17.23
N ALA A 180 -1.67 -7.30 -17.03
CA ALA A 180 -2.33 -7.25 -15.72
C ALA A 180 -1.49 -7.96 -14.64
N ARG A 181 -1.02 -9.18 -14.92
CA ARG A 181 -0.17 -9.94 -13.99
C ARG A 181 1.15 -9.23 -13.74
N TRP A 182 1.79 -8.72 -14.78
CA TRP A 182 3.05 -7.99 -14.64
C TRP A 182 2.87 -6.73 -13.77
N ILE A 183 1.87 -5.88 -14.06
CA ILE A 183 1.56 -4.68 -13.26
C ILE A 183 1.32 -5.06 -11.81
N GLN A 184 0.48 -6.07 -11.55
CA GLN A 184 0.18 -6.51 -10.19
C GLN A 184 1.44 -6.93 -9.43
N GLN A 185 2.25 -7.81 -10.01
CA GLN A 185 3.42 -8.36 -9.33
C GLN A 185 4.49 -7.29 -9.14
N HIS A 186 4.72 -6.48 -10.17
CA HIS A 186 5.75 -5.46 -10.21
C HIS A 186 5.48 -4.30 -9.24
N CYS A 187 4.22 -3.85 -9.15
CA CYS A 187 3.81 -2.83 -8.18
C CYS A 187 3.81 -3.36 -6.74
N VAL A 188 3.28 -4.57 -6.51
CA VAL A 188 3.26 -5.17 -5.16
C VAL A 188 4.67 -5.36 -4.62
N THR A 189 5.62 -5.77 -5.46
CA THR A 189 7.02 -5.95 -5.05
C THR A 189 7.64 -4.65 -4.55
N LEU A 190 7.51 -3.54 -5.31
CA LEU A 190 7.99 -2.22 -4.86
C LEU A 190 7.38 -1.83 -3.52
N LEU A 191 6.05 -1.96 -3.40
CA LEU A 191 5.33 -1.53 -2.20
C LEU A 191 5.72 -2.38 -0.99
N ASP A 192 5.92 -3.69 -1.16
CA ASP A 192 6.41 -4.56 -0.08
C ASP A 192 7.81 -4.15 0.39
N ASP A 193 8.73 -3.88 -0.54
CA ASP A 193 10.10 -3.47 -0.21
C ASP A 193 10.13 -2.10 0.49
N VAL A 194 9.39 -1.12 -0.03
CA VAL A 194 9.28 0.22 0.59
C VAL A 194 8.66 0.13 1.98
N LEU A 195 7.61 -0.68 2.16
CA LEU A 195 6.97 -0.85 3.46
C LEU A 195 7.90 -1.57 4.45
N ALA A 196 8.72 -2.53 4.00
CA ALA A 196 9.72 -3.19 4.84
C ALA A 196 10.80 -2.20 5.33
N CYS A 197 11.38 -1.40 4.43
CA CYS A 197 12.33 -0.34 4.81
C CYS A 197 11.70 0.68 5.75
N SER A 198 10.46 1.07 5.50
CA SER A 198 9.75 2.03 6.34
C SER A 198 9.45 1.47 7.74
N THR A 199 9.14 0.19 7.84
CA THR A 199 8.95 -0.50 9.13
C THR A 199 10.25 -0.56 9.92
N ALA A 200 11.37 -0.83 9.25
CA ALA A 200 12.68 -0.79 9.87
C ALA A 200 13.03 0.63 10.35
N ALA A 201 12.73 1.66 9.55
CA ALA A 201 12.88 3.06 9.94
C ALA A 201 12.04 3.41 11.17
N ALA A 202 10.78 2.96 11.23
CA ALA A 202 9.87 3.19 12.36
C ALA A 202 10.40 2.59 13.67
N ARG A 203 11.00 1.41 13.60
CA ARG A 203 11.65 0.79 14.77
C ARG A 203 12.92 1.52 15.18
N ALA A 204 13.75 1.87 14.20
CA ALA A 204 15.02 2.55 14.42
C ALA A 204 14.84 3.95 15.04
N LEU A 205 13.70 4.62 14.84
CA LEU A 205 13.41 5.90 15.50
C LEU A 205 13.60 5.88 17.00
N ARG A 206 13.24 4.76 17.63
CA ARG A 206 13.24 4.63 19.08
C ARG A 206 14.67 4.56 19.62
N THR A 207 15.66 4.34 18.75
CA THR A 207 17.05 4.01 19.13
C THR A 207 18.10 4.87 18.45
N SER A 208 17.92 5.24 17.17
CA SER A 208 18.94 5.89 16.35
C SER A 208 18.36 6.67 15.16
N ARG A 209 18.61 7.99 15.15
CA ARG A 209 18.31 8.85 14.01
C ARG A 209 19.12 8.47 12.77
N ALA A 210 20.36 8.03 12.93
CA ALA A 210 21.22 7.62 11.83
C ALA A 210 20.72 6.33 11.15
N GLU A 211 20.27 5.34 11.93
CA GLU A 211 19.66 4.12 11.38
C GLU A 211 18.32 4.41 10.71
N THR A 212 17.51 5.29 11.30
CA THR A 212 16.27 5.77 10.67
C THR A 212 16.56 6.39 9.30
N ALA A 213 17.53 7.31 9.23
CA ALA A 213 17.92 7.95 7.98
C ALA A 213 18.45 6.94 6.95
N HIS A 214 19.22 5.94 7.38
CA HIS A 214 19.72 4.88 6.51
C HIS A 214 18.58 4.09 5.85
N HIS A 215 17.56 3.70 6.60
CA HIS A 215 16.40 2.97 6.05
C HIS A 215 15.55 3.84 5.13
N VAL A 216 15.42 5.13 5.42
CA VAL A 216 14.73 6.09 4.54
C VAL A 216 15.49 6.27 3.22
N GLU A 217 16.83 6.37 3.26
CA GLU A 217 17.67 6.41 2.06
C GLU A 217 17.52 5.11 1.23
N GLN A 218 17.52 3.95 1.88
CA GLN A 218 17.26 2.67 1.21
C GLN A 218 15.92 2.65 0.49
N ALA A 219 14.85 3.16 1.11
CA ALA A 219 13.53 3.25 0.49
C ALA A 219 13.53 4.17 -0.75
N ILE A 220 14.23 5.31 -0.69
CA ILE A 220 14.39 6.20 -1.85
C ILE A 220 15.14 5.49 -2.98
N SER A 221 16.27 4.84 -2.69
CA SER A 221 17.05 4.11 -3.70
C SER A 221 16.28 2.96 -4.34
N LEU A 222 15.43 2.26 -3.58
CA LEU A 222 14.54 1.23 -4.12
C LEU A 222 13.54 1.82 -5.13
N ILE A 223 12.90 2.95 -4.80
CA ILE A 223 11.99 3.64 -5.70
C ILE A 223 12.71 4.10 -6.96
N GLU A 224 13.89 4.72 -6.82
CA GLU A 224 14.70 5.18 -7.96
C GLU A 224 15.08 4.02 -8.90
N HIS A 225 15.62 2.94 -8.34
CA HIS A 225 16.01 1.77 -9.12
C HIS A 225 14.81 1.13 -9.82
N TRP A 226 13.67 1.06 -9.13
CA TRP A 226 12.45 0.54 -9.71
C TRP A 226 11.95 1.41 -10.87
N ILE A 227 11.92 2.74 -10.73
CA ILE A 227 11.51 3.66 -11.81
C ILE A 227 12.41 3.47 -13.03
N HIS A 228 13.72 3.40 -12.83
CA HIS A 228 14.69 3.21 -13.91
C HIS A 228 14.43 1.88 -14.66
N ASN A 229 14.41 0.76 -13.93
CA ASN A 229 14.21 -0.56 -14.52
C ASN A 229 12.85 -0.69 -15.23
N THR A 230 11.80 -0.08 -14.67
CA THR A 230 10.46 -0.11 -15.26
C THR A 230 10.44 0.65 -16.59
N THR A 231 11.08 1.82 -16.63
CA THR A 231 11.19 2.61 -17.86
C THR A 231 11.96 1.84 -18.93
N GLU A 232 13.03 1.13 -18.58
CA GLU A 232 13.77 0.29 -19.52
C GLU A 232 12.95 -0.91 -20.02
N ALA A 233 12.23 -1.59 -19.14
CA ALA A 233 11.36 -2.71 -19.50
C ALA A 233 10.29 -2.27 -20.50
N MET A 234 9.61 -1.16 -20.23
CA MET A 234 8.55 -0.63 -21.11
C MET A 234 9.07 -0.20 -22.48
N ARG A 235 10.32 0.26 -22.59
CA ARG A 235 10.94 0.59 -23.88
C ARG A 235 11.28 -0.65 -24.72
N ASN A 236 11.61 -1.76 -24.08
CA ASN A 236 11.96 -3.00 -24.78
C ASN A 236 10.72 -3.77 -25.30
N ASP A 237 9.55 -3.51 -24.70
CA ASP A 237 8.27 -4.13 -25.05
C ASP A 237 7.41 -3.30 -26.03
N ALA A 238 7.82 -2.05 -26.35
CA ALA A 238 7.14 -1.11 -27.25
C ALA A 238 7.59 -1.27 -28.72
#